data_AF-A0A3L7VHB8-F1
#
_entry.id   AF-A0A3L7VHB8-F1
#
_cell.length_a   1.000
_cell.length_b   1.000
_cell.length_c   1.000
_cell.angle_alpha   90.00
_cell.angle_beta   90.00
_cell.angle_gamma   90.00
#
_symmetry.space_group_name_H-M   'P 1'
#
loop_
_entity.id
_entity.type
_entity.pdbx_description
1 polymer ?
#
loop_
_entity_poly.entity_id
_entity_poly.type
_entity_poly.pdbx_seq_one_letter_code
_entity_poly.pdbx_strand_id
1 'polypeptide(L)' 'VGSILDAEEVLEYLSHLRGWDRHRVLLMPRGVHTEELDIQLSWLADWCKTHDLRLCDRQHIRWFGNRRGT' A
#
# COMPACT_ATOMS: atom_id res chain seq x y z
N VAL A 1 1.82 -11.93 -4.86
CA VAL A 1 0.56 -11.14 -4.81
C VAL A 1 0.37 -10.62 -3.40
N GLY A 2 -0.04 -9.37 -3.20
CA GLY A 2 -0.36 -8.86 -1.86
C GLY A 2 -1.59 -9.53 -1.28
N SER A 3 -1.66 -9.69 0.04
CA SER A 3 -2.79 -10.30 0.74
C SER A 3 -3.30 -9.39 1.86
N ILE A 4 -4.53 -9.65 2.31
CA ILE A 4 -5.13 -8.95 3.45
C ILE A 4 -4.32 -9.19 4.73
N LEU A 5 -3.77 -10.40 4.91
CA LEU A 5 -2.94 -10.74 6.07
C LEU A 5 -1.69 -9.85 6.16
N ASP A 6 -1.06 -9.53 5.02
CA ASP A 6 0.06 -8.58 4.99
C ASP A 6 -0.37 -7.17 5.47
N ALA A 7 -1.59 -6.74 5.16
CA ALA A 7 -2.11 -5.45 5.57
C ALA A 7 -2.49 -5.43 7.06
N GLU A 8 -3.01 -6.54 7.59
CA GLU A 8 -3.29 -6.70 9.02
C GLU A 8 -2.01 -6.66 9.86
N GLU A 9 -0.92 -7.27 9.38
CA GLU A 9 0.39 -7.22 10.04
C GLU A 9 0.87 -5.78 10.26
N VAL A 10 0.59 -4.87 9.31
CA VAL A 10 0.90 -3.43 9.45
C VAL A 10 0.18 -2.83 10.66
N LEU A 11 -1.08 -3.17 10.90
CA LEU A 11 -1.83 -2.66 12.06
C LEU A 11 -1.25 -3.18 13.37
N GLU A 12 -0.82 -4.44 13.39
CA GLU A 12 -0.12 -5.02 14.53
C GLU A 12 1.17 -4.26 14.82
N TYR A 13 2.02 -4.02 13.82
CA TYR A 13 3.24 -3.22 14.01
C TYR A 13 2.94 -1.80 14.50
N LEU A 14 1.94 -1.12 13.92
CA LEU A 14 1.56 0.23 14.32
C LEU A 14 1.07 0.32 15.77
N SER A 15 0.46 -0.75 16.30
CA SER A 15 0.00 -0.81 17.69
C SER A 15 1.15 -0.73 18.71
N HIS A 16 2.37 -1.10 18.30
CA HIS A 16 3.58 -1.04 19.12
C HIS A 16 4.25 0.34 19.09
N LEU A 17 3.90 1.20 18.13
CA LEU A 17 4.47 2.53 17.98
C LEU A 17 3.68 3.56 18.79
N ARG A 18 4.37 4.58 19.32
CA ARG A 18 3.73 5.70 20.05
C ARG A 18 3.97 7.03 19.35
N GLY A 19 3.04 7.97 19.51
CA GLY A 19 3.20 9.35 19.05
C GLY A 19 3.16 9.55 17.54
N TRP A 20 2.59 8.61 16.80
CA TRP A 20 2.43 8.72 15.34
C TRP A 20 1.01 9.19 14.98
N ASP A 21 0.89 9.75 13.78
CA ASP A 21 -0.37 10.20 13.19
C ASP A 21 -0.76 9.24 12.05
N ARG A 22 -2.01 8.77 12.06
CA ARG A 22 -2.56 7.86 11.05
C ARG A 22 -2.46 8.41 9.64
N HIS A 23 -2.61 9.72 9.48
CA HIS A 23 -2.50 10.37 8.17
C HIS A 23 -1.07 10.36 7.61
N ARG A 24 -0.06 10.00 8.40
CA ARG A 24 1.33 9.87 7.98
C ARG A 24 1.71 8.43 7.61
N VAL A 25 0.78 7.49 7.71
CA VAL A 25 0.98 6.10 7.29
C VAL A 25 0.41 5.94 5.89
N LEU A 26 1.28 5.60 4.93
CA LEU A 26 0.92 5.37 3.54
C LEU A 26 1.14 3.90 3.18
N LEU A 27 0.10 3.24 2.71
CA LEU A 27 0.17 1.87 2.21
C LEU A 27 0.29 1.87 0.69
N MET A 28 1.19 1.03 0.19
CA MET A 28 1.43 0.89 -1.24
C MET A 28 1.03 -0.50 -1.74
N PRO A 29 0.42 -0.61 -2.93
CA PRO A 29 0.15 -1.91 -3.54
C PRO A 29 1.46 -2.64 -3.89
N ARG A 30 1.47 -3.97 -3.67
CA ARG A 30 2.59 -4.84 -4.02
C ARG A 30 2.49 -5.27 -5.49
N GLY A 31 3.54 -4.99 -6.27
CA GLY A 31 3.65 -5.40 -7.67
C GLY A 31 4.81 -4.71 -8.38
N VAL A 32 5.21 -5.26 -9.52
CA VAL A 32 6.21 -4.67 -10.43
C VAL A 32 5.65 -4.39 -11.83
N HIS A 33 4.44 -4.87 -12.11
CA HIS A 33 3.65 -4.54 -13.29
C HIS A 33 2.36 -3.82 -12.92
N THR A 34 1.86 -2.96 -13.80
CA THR A 34 0.66 -2.15 -13.57
C THR A 34 -0.57 -3.03 -13.29
N GLU A 35 -0.69 -4.16 -13.98
CA GLU A 35 -1.79 -5.10 -13.83
C GLU A 35 -1.81 -5.72 -12.42
N GLU A 36 -0.64 -6.01 -11.85
CA GLU A 36 -0.54 -6.49 -10.47
C GLU A 36 -0.99 -5.42 -9.46
N LEU A 37 -0.58 -4.17 -9.70
CA LEU A 37 -0.97 -3.05 -8.84
C LEU A 37 -2.49 -2.83 -8.88
N ASP A 38 -3.10 -2.90 -10.06
CA ASP A 38 -4.54 -2.73 -10.22
C ASP A 38 -5.34 -3.84 -9.52
N ILE A 39 -4.86 -5.10 -9.58
CA ILE A 39 -5.44 -6.21 -8.79
C ILE A 39 -5.37 -5.90 -7.30
N GLN A 40 -4.24 -5.38 -6.80
CA GLN A 40 -4.13 -5.01 -5.38
C GLN A 40 -5.03 -3.84 -4.99
N LEU A 41 -5.11 -2.82 -5.85
CA LEU A 41 -5.91 -1.63 -5.59
C LEU A 41 -7.40 -1.91 -5.50
N SER A 42 -7.87 -2.95 -6.19
CA SER A 42 -9.28 -3.37 -6.14
C SER A 42 -9.79 -3.65 -4.72
N TRP A 43 -8.91 -4.07 -3.79
CA TRP A 43 -9.27 -4.30 -2.39
C TRP A 43 -8.57 -3.35 -1.42
N LEU A 44 -7.31 -2.97 -1.71
CA LEU A 44 -6.49 -2.19 -0.78
C LEU A 44 -7.04 -0.78 -0.54
N ALA A 45 -7.70 -0.18 -1.54
CA ALA A 45 -8.28 1.14 -1.40
C ALA A 45 -9.38 1.20 -0.34
N ASP A 46 -10.30 0.23 -0.34
CA ASP A 46 -11.39 0.17 0.63
C ASP A 46 -10.92 -0.31 2.01
N TRP A 47 -9.90 -1.18 2.03
CA TRP A 47 -9.21 -1.54 3.26
C TRP A 47 -8.57 -0.31 3.94
N CYS A 48 -7.79 0.49 3.20
CA CYS A 48 -7.16 1.70 3.74
C CYS A 48 -8.20 2.68 4.30
N LYS A 49 -9.32 2.88 3.59
CA LYS A 49 -10.43 3.73 4.08
C LYS A 49 -11.02 3.21 5.39
N THR A 50 -11.24 1.91 5.49
CA THR A 50 -11.82 1.27 6.69
C THR A 50 -10.92 1.41 7.93
N HIS A 51 -9.60 1.47 7.73
CA HIS A 51 -8.61 1.55 8.80
C HIS A 51 -8.02 2.96 9.04
N ASP A 52 -8.57 3.99 8.37
CA ASP A 52 -8.11 5.38 8.43
C ASP A 52 -6.62 5.54 8.06
N LEU A 53 -6.19 4.83 7.02
CA LEU A 53 -4.83 4.86 6.48
C LEU A 53 -4.84 5.47 5.07
N ARG A 54 -3.73 6.05 4.65
CA ARG A 54 -3.62 6.63 3.31
C ARG A 54 -3.14 5.58 2.31
N LEU A 55 -3.80 5.50 1.17
CA LEU A 55 -3.30 4.76 0.03
C LEU A 55 -2.29 5.63 -0.74
N CYS A 56 -1.14 5.07 -1.10
CA CYS A 56 -0.15 5.67 -1.98
C CYS A 56 0.18 4.71 -3.11
N ASP A 57 -0.20 5.06 -4.33
CA ASP A 57 0.05 4.21 -5.48
C ASP A 57 1.51 4.30 -5.96
N ARG A 58 1.97 3.24 -6.64
CA ARG A 58 3.35 3.14 -7.12
C ARG A 58 3.50 3.77 -8.50
N GLN A 59 3.44 5.09 -8.54
CA GLN A 59 3.46 5.88 -9.80
C GLN A 59 4.67 5.61 -10.69
N HIS A 60 5.83 5.30 -10.10
CA HIS A 60 7.03 4.95 -10.87
C HIS A 60 6.79 3.75 -11.81
N ILE A 61 6.16 2.69 -11.32
CA ILE A 61 5.81 1.52 -12.15
C ILE A 61 4.77 1.90 -13.20
N ARG A 62 3.81 2.76 -12.85
CA ARG A 62 2.79 3.22 -13.82
C ARG A 62 3.39 4.03 -14.97
N TRP A 63 4.37 4.89 -14.68
CA TRP A 63 4.96 5.79 -15.68
C TRP A 63 6.11 5.14 -16.45
N PHE A 64 6.94 4.35 -15.77
CA PHE A 64 8.22 3.89 -16.32
C PHE A 64 8.36 2.37 -16.33
N GLY A 65 7.40 1.63 -15.76
CA GLY A 65 7.51 0.19 -15.53
C GLY A 65 8.60 -0.14 -14.51
N ASN A 66 8.93 -1.43 -14.38
CA ASN A 66 10.02 -1.91 -13.53
C ASN A 66 11.40 -1.65 -14.17
N ARG A 67 11.74 -0.38 -14.38
CA ARG A 67 12.98 0.07 -15.00
C ARG A 67 13.86 0.78 -13.98
N ARG A 68 15.16 0.45 -13.99
CA ARG A 68 16.16 1.15 -13.16
C ARG A 68 16.52 2.49 -13.80
N GLY A 69 16.71 3.52 -12.97
CA GLY A 69 17.22 4.82 -13.40
C GLY A 69 16.21 5.73 -14.11
N THR A 70 14.92 5.61 -13.77
CA THR A 70 13.81 6.43 -14.28
C THR A 70 13.05 7.08 -13.14
#